data_AF-A0A1M6WCJ7-F1
#
_entry.id   AF-A0A1M6WCJ7-F1
#
_cell.length_a   1.000
_cell.length_b   1.000
_cell.length_c   1.000
_cell.angle_alpha   90.00
_cell.angle_beta   90.00
_cell.angle_gamma   90.00
#
_symmetry.space_group_name_H-M   'P 1'
#
loop_
_entity.id
_entity.type
_entity.pdbx_description
1 polymer ?
#
loop_
_entity_poly.entity_id
_entity_poly.type
_entity_poly.pdbx_seq_one_letter_code
_entity_poly.pdbx_strand_id
1 'polypeptide(L)'
;MDILNQQVSHKKFGVGTVVEQTEDAIFVKFANVDKQFQYPSTFQKFLALNDKILQEEVLKEAKQKEQEKEQQKAEIRRDILLNRTSEIPQDSQDRPNVVFKCNYCDGGKSDTLMGFHGVCSDSIIQYNIKVEKRTWCSSPDCACLAYLQGEISRYALESQMDYGGFVCYESQMLREWKAMAGVVQKGERKGAAMRLAQVQANSLCILTTREPYTEEEERLIFAVFLVDRAYDGDSLDEGFVSTQSRFKLALSPQEAKKMPFWKYHANKSKVEKAFWGSGLHRYITNTEAVQILSDIAALKKGTEDEALAQEFLDVFCKVVNTSVEEAGRPEGVLMKRNVRV
;
A
#
# COMPACT_ATOMS: atom_id res chain seq x y z
N MET A 1 -20.00 19.35 16.38
CA MET A 1 -20.64 19.34 17.73
C MET A 1 -19.57 19.12 18.79
N ASP A 2 -19.75 19.55 20.04
CA ASP A 2 -18.80 19.26 21.14
C ASP A 2 -19.31 18.07 21.98
N ILE A 3 -18.51 17.01 22.05
CA ILE A 3 -18.76 15.79 22.82
C ILE A 3 -17.64 15.50 23.81
N LEU A 4 -16.85 16.51 24.20
CA LEU A 4 -15.80 16.37 25.19
C LEU A 4 -16.37 15.87 26.53
N ASN A 5 -15.63 15.00 27.21
CA ASN A 5 -15.99 14.32 28.46
C ASN A 5 -17.20 13.37 28.38
N GLN A 6 -17.77 13.13 27.19
CA GLN A 6 -18.86 12.18 27.04
C GLN A 6 -18.37 10.73 27.14
N GLN A 7 -19.23 9.88 27.71
CA GLN A 7 -19.02 8.43 27.76
C GLN A 7 -19.46 7.79 26.44
N VAL A 8 -18.58 6.98 25.88
CA VAL A 8 -18.82 6.18 24.69
C VAL A 8 -18.61 4.71 24.98
N SER A 9 -19.35 3.86 24.29
CA SER A 9 -19.19 2.41 24.32
C SER A 9 -18.64 1.91 23.00
N HIS A 10 -17.68 0.99 23.07
CA HIS A 10 -17.03 0.36 21.93
C HIS A 10 -17.05 -1.16 22.10
N LYS A 11 -17.40 -1.90 21.03
CA LYS A 11 -17.54 -3.37 21.11
C LYS A 11 -16.28 -4.09 21.60
N LYS A 12 -15.10 -3.60 21.20
CA LYS A 12 -13.80 -4.21 21.56
C LYS A 12 -13.16 -3.63 22.82
N PHE A 13 -13.36 -2.34 23.09
CA PHE A 13 -12.61 -1.61 24.12
C PHE A 13 -13.44 -1.34 25.37
N GLY A 14 -14.73 -1.67 25.34
CA GLY A 14 -15.66 -1.41 26.42
C GLY A 14 -16.04 0.06 26.48
N VAL A 15 -16.23 0.56 27.70
CA VAL A 15 -16.63 1.94 27.96
C VAL A 15 -15.38 2.82 28.03
N GLY A 16 -15.43 3.99 27.38
CA GLY A 16 -14.37 4.98 27.36
C GLY A 16 -14.90 6.40 27.43
N THR A 17 -13.99 7.34 27.69
CA THR A 17 -14.31 8.77 27.84
C THR A 17 -13.63 9.57 26.73
N VAL A 18 -14.35 10.47 26.06
CA VAL A 18 -13.75 11.40 25.11
C VAL A 18 -12.92 12.44 25.89
N VAL A 19 -11.60 12.46 25.67
CA VAL A 19 -10.66 13.35 26.38
C VAL A 19 -10.13 14.48 25.51
N GLU A 20 -10.24 14.34 24.19
CA GLU A 20 -9.88 15.39 23.23
C GLU A 20 -10.77 15.26 21.99
N GLN A 21 -11.08 16.40 21.37
CA GLN A 21 -11.83 16.47 20.14
C GLN A 21 -11.27 17.54 19.21
N THR A 22 -11.10 17.17 17.94
CA THR A 22 -10.83 18.06 16.81
C THR A 22 -11.99 18.00 15.82
N GLU A 23 -11.88 18.73 14.71
CA GLU A 23 -12.91 18.74 13.65
C GLU A 23 -13.14 17.37 13.01
N ASP A 24 -12.09 16.54 12.92
CA ASP A 24 -12.11 15.25 12.21
C ASP A 24 -11.71 14.06 13.08
N ALA A 25 -11.34 14.28 14.34
CA ALA A 25 -10.95 13.20 15.23
C ALA A 25 -11.40 13.40 16.68
N ILE A 26 -11.53 12.30 17.40
CA ILE A 26 -11.67 12.29 18.86
C ILE A 26 -10.64 11.33 19.46
N PHE A 27 -10.13 11.66 20.63
CA PHE A 27 -9.34 10.75 21.45
C PHE A 27 -10.20 10.23 22.60
N VAL A 28 -10.28 8.91 22.71
CA VAL A 28 -11.07 8.21 23.71
C VAL A 28 -10.14 7.41 24.60
N LYS A 29 -10.26 7.65 25.90
CA LYS A 29 -9.55 6.90 26.94
C LYS A 29 -10.40 5.70 27.38
N PHE A 30 -9.95 4.49 27.06
CA PHE A 30 -10.54 3.24 27.57
C PHE A 30 -9.69 2.68 28.71
N ALA A 31 -10.21 1.68 29.41
CA ALA A 31 -9.54 1.07 30.57
C ALA A 31 -8.09 0.61 30.30
N ASN A 32 -7.84 0.06 29.10
CA ASN A 32 -6.55 -0.57 28.75
C ASN A 32 -5.84 0.09 27.56
N VAL A 33 -6.47 1.06 26.89
CA VAL A 33 -5.93 1.68 25.68
C VAL A 33 -6.53 3.06 25.47
N ASP A 34 -5.68 4.02 25.12
CA ASP A 34 -6.11 5.32 24.63
C ASP A 34 -6.14 5.24 23.10
N LYS A 35 -7.24 5.68 22.48
CA LYS A 35 -7.43 5.49 21.05
C LYS A 35 -8.10 6.67 20.37
N GLN A 36 -7.50 7.07 19.25
CA GLN A 36 -8.07 8.06 18.35
C GLN A 36 -9.07 7.40 17.40
N PHE A 37 -10.20 8.06 17.15
CA PHE A 37 -11.20 7.66 16.15
C PHE A 37 -11.51 8.81 15.21
N GLN A 38 -11.92 8.45 13.99
CA GLN A 38 -12.40 9.39 12.99
C GLN A 38 -13.77 9.96 13.40
N TYR A 39 -13.82 11.26 13.65
CA TYR A 39 -15.04 11.97 14.01
C TYR A 39 -15.68 12.63 12.78
N PRO A 40 -17.01 12.65 12.65
CA PRO A 40 -18.04 11.95 13.42
C PRO A 40 -18.30 10.51 12.92
N SER A 41 -17.64 10.07 11.84
CA SER A 41 -17.97 8.81 11.13
C SER A 41 -17.90 7.54 11.99
N THR A 42 -17.04 7.51 13.01
CA THR A 42 -16.88 6.36 13.92
C THR A 42 -18.18 5.96 14.63
N PHE A 43 -19.09 6.90 14.89
CA PHE A 43 -20.34 6.64 15.60
C PHE A 43 -21.38 5.86 14.78
N GLN A 44 -21.19 5.76 13.47
CA GLN A 44 -22.06 4.97 12.61
C GLN A 44 -21.88 3.45 12.85
N LYS A 45 -20.69 3.03 13.30
CA LYS A 45 -20.31 1.60 13.32
C LYS A 45 -19.61 1.14 14.59
N PHE A 46 -18.80 2.00 15.21
CA PHE A 46 -17.79 1.57 16.17
C PHE A 46 -18.04 2.12 17.56
N LEU A 47 -18.52 3.35 17.68
CA LEU A 47 -18.85 3.99 18.95
C LEU A 47 -20.34 4.28 19.11
N ALA A 48 -20.83 4.18 20.34
CA ALA A 48 -22.16 4.66 20.71
C ALA A 48 -22.07 5.49 21.99
N LEU A 49 -22.58 6.71 21.94
CA LEU A 49 -22.78 7.58 23.11
C LEU A 49 -23.89 7.02 24.00
N ASN A 50 -23.72 7.20 25.30
CA ASN A 50 -24.78 6.86 26.27
C ASN A 50 -25.93 7.87 26.22
N ASP A 51 -25.65 9.12 25.86
CA ASP A 51 -26.67 10.15 25.63
C ASP A 51 -27.33 9.92 24.26
N LYS A 52 -28.62 9.61 24.28
CA LYS A 52 -29.40 9.32 23.07
C LYS A 52 -29.57 10.55 22.17
N ILE A 53 -29.66 11.74 22.74
CA ILE A 53 -29.83 12.98 21.99
C ILE A 53 -28.55 13.28 21.23
N LEU A 54 -27.41 13.28 21.94
CA LEU A 54 -26.10 13.48 21.30
C LEU A 54 -25.79 12.37 20.27
N GLN A 55 -26.19 11.13 20.54
CA GLN A 55 -26.03 10.03 19.57
C GLN A 55 -26.77 10.31 18.26
N GLU A 56 -28.03 10.76 18.32
CA GLU A 56 -28.82 11.07 17.14
C GLU A 56 -28.21 12.24 16.36
N GLU A 57 -27.73 13.27 17.05
CA GLU A 57 -27.13 14.44 16.43
C GLU A 57 -25.79 14.13 15.76
N VAL A 58 -24.91 13.37 16.40
CA VAL A 58 -23.62 12.95 15.83
C VAL A 58 -23.83 12.02 14.62
N LEU A 59 -24.83 11.14 14.66
CA LEU A 59 -25.20 10.32 13.50
C LEU A 59 -25.71 11.16 12.33
N LYS A 60 -26.45 12.24 12.61
CA LYS A 60 -26.89 13.19 11.59
C LYS A 60 -25.71 13.95 10.98
N GLU A 61 -24.76 14.42 11.81
CA GLU A 61 -23.52 15.05 11.36
C GLU A 61 -22.70 14.10 10.46
N ALA A 62 -22.59 12.82 10.86
CA ALA A 62 -21.88 11.81 10.08
C ALA A 62 -22.53 11.56 8.71
N LYS A 63 -23.86 11.49 8.64
CA LYS A 63 -24.58 11.34 7.36
C LYS A 63 -24.41 12.56 6.46
N GLN A 64 -24.43 13.77 7.02
CA GLN A 64 -24.20 15.00 6.26
C GLN A 64 -22.79 15.03 5.67
N LYS A 65 -21.75 14.81 6.49
CA LYS A 65 -20.35 14.73 6.00
C LYS A 65 -20.17 13.62 4.96
N GLU A 66 -20.89 12.50 5.05
CA GLU A 66 -20.86 11.43 4.05
C GLU A 66 -21.51 11.85 2.73
N GLN A 67 -22.70 12.47 2.78
CA GLN A 67 -23.37 13.02 1.60
C GLN A 67 -22.56 14.12 0.92
N GLU A 68 -21.95 15.02 1.69
CA GLU A 68 -21.05 16.05 1.17
C GLU A 68 -19.82 15.42 0.51
N LYS A 69 -19.21 14.41 1.13
CA LYS A 69 -18.10 13.65 0.51
C LYS A 69 -18.53 12.92 -0.76
N GLU A 70 -19.74 12.36 -0.81
CA GLU A 70 -20.28 11.74 -2.01
C GLU A 70 -20.57 12.75 -3.12
N GLN A 71 -21.11 13.91 -2.77
CA GLN A 71 -21.36 15.01 -3.71
C GLN A 71 -20.04 15.57 -4.24
N GLN A 72 -19.06 15.86 -3.38
CA GLN A 72 -17.71 16.26 -3.79
C GLN A 72 -17.04 15.18 -4.64
N LYS A 73 -17.17 13.89 -4.29
CA LYS A 73 -16.66 12.79 -5.13
C LYS A 73 -17.38 12.72 -6.48
N ALA A 74 -18.68 12.94 -6.52
CA ALA A 74 -19.46 12.95 -7.75
C ALA A 74 -19.12 14.17 -8.61
N GLU A 75 -18.86 15.31 -8.00
CA GLU A 75 -18.47 16.56 -8.63
C GLU A 75 -17.03 16.50 -9.14
N ILE A 76 -16.08 15.99 -8.36
CA ILE A 76 -14.72 15.64 -8.82
C ILE A 76 -14.79 14.58 -9.92
N ARG A 77 -15.63 13.55 -9.80
CA ARG A 77 -15.82 12.55 -10.86
C ARG A 77 -16.38 13.18 -12.14
N ARG A 78 -17.30 14.12 -11.99
CA ARG A 78 -17.90 14.88 -13.10
C ARG A 78 -16.88 15.83 -13.71
N ASP A 79 -16.06 16.49 -12.91
CA ASP A 79 -14.99 17.40 -13.35
C ASP A 79 -13.85 16.62 -14.02
N ILE A 80 -13.49 15.43 -13.52
CA ILE A 80 -12.58 14.49 -14.20
C ILE A 80 -13.17 14.01 -15.54
N LEU A 81 -14.49 13.76 -15.60
CA LEU A 81 -15.18 13.39 -16.85
C LEU A 81 -15.28 14.55 -17.84
N LEU A 82 -15.50 15.79 -17.37
CA LEU A 82 -15.63 16.99 -18.17
C LEU A 82 -14.27 17.56 -18.61
N ASN A 83 -13.22 17.43 -17.79
CA ASN A 83 -11.84 17.84 -18.10
C ASN A 83 -11.05 16.75 -18.84
N ARG A 84 -11.64 15.56 -19.07
CA ARG A 84 -11.14 14.53 -20.01
C ARG A 84 -11.62 14.73 -21.45
N THR A 85 -11.91 15.96 -21.87
CA THR A 85 -11.97 16.33 -23.31
C THR A 85 -10.65 16.91 -23.81
N SER A 86 -9.54 16.42 -23.28
CA SER A 86 -8.24 16.53 -23.92
C SER A 86 -7.79 15.12 -24.27
N GLU A 87 -8.17 14.66 -25.45
CA GLU A 87 -7.36 13.71 -26.21
C GLU A 87 -5.98 14.34 -26.35
N ILE A 88 -5.11 14.12 -25.36
CA ILE A 88 -3.68 14.23 -25.58
C ILE A 88 -3.38 13.06 -26.52
N PRO A 89 -2.89 13.30 -27.75
CA PRO A 89 -2.43 12.20 -28.60
C PRO A 89 -1.26 11.56 -27.86
N GLN A 90 -1.52 10.45 -27.16
CA GLN A 90 -0.47 9.69 -26.51
C GLN A 90 0.05 8.66 -27.49
N ASP A 91 1.36 8.66 -27.69
CA ASP A 91 2.06 7.58 -28.32
C ASP A 91 1.72 6.27 -27.58
N SER A 92 1.10 5.35 -28.31
CA SER A 92 0.55 4.09 -27.81
C SER A 92 1.60 3.08 -27.35
N GLN A 93 2.89 3.40 -27.43
CA GLN A 93 3.94 2.36 -27.42
C GLN A 93 4.55 2.01 -26.06
N ASP A 94 4.49 2.82 -25.00
CA ASP A 94 5.04 2.40 -23.69
C ASP A 94 4.36 3.12 -22.50
N ARG A 95 3.36 2.48 -21.91
CA ARG A 95 2.71 2.96 -20.66
C ARG A 95 3.57 2.51 -19.48
N PRO A 96 3.97 3.41 -18.57
CA PRO A 96 4.85 3.02 -17.48
C PRO A 96 4.10 2.21 -16.42
N ASN A 97 4.64 1.03 -16.13
CA ASN A 97 4.24 0.18 -15.02
C ASN A 97 5.10 0.51 -13.81
N VAL A 98 4.56 0.37 -12.59
CA VAL A 98 5.24 0.85 -11.37
C VAL A 98 5.66 -0.30 -10.48
N VAL A 99 6.89 -0.20 -9.97
CA VAL A 99 7.46 -1.15 -9.03
C VAL A 99 7.80 -0.42 -7.74
N PHE A 100 7.25 -0.87 -6.61
CA PHE A 100 7.53 -0.31 -5.29
C PHE A 100 8.63 -1.10 -4.58
N LYS A 101 9.52 -0.37 -3.90
CA LYS A 101 10.49 -0.89 -2.94
C LYS A 101 9.91 -0.80 -1.55
N CYS A 102 9.45 -1.93 -1.05
CA CYS A 102 8.87 -2.07 0.27
C CYS A 102 9.96 -2.51 1.26
N ASN A 103 9.95 -1.94 2.47
CA ASN A 103 10.72 -2.52 3.57
C ASN A 103 10.13 -3.89 3.93
N TYR A 104 10.92 -4.81 4.48
CA TYR A 104 10.38 -6.12 4.83
C TYR A 104 9.37 -6.01 5.99
N CYS A 105 8.20 -6.60 5.79
CA CYS A 105 7.12 -6.68 6.77
C CYS A 105 6.54 -8.09 6.75
N ASP A 106 6.69 -8.82 7.86
CA ASP A 106 6.14 -10.17 8.04
C ASP A 106 4.77 -10.17 8.75
N GLY A 107 4.15 -9.00 8.91
CA GLY A 107 2.83 -8.90 9.51
C GLY A 107 1.80 -9.66 8.70
N GLY A 108 1.12 -10.63 9.33
CA GLY A 108 0.17 -11.52 8.66
C GLY A 108 0.82 -12.65 7.85
N LYS A 109 2.12 -12.90 7.99
CA LYS A 109 2.81 -13.98 7.27
C LYS A 109 2.21 -15.36 7.58
N SER A 110 2.06 -16.17 6.55
CA SER A 110 1.58 -17.56 6.58
C SER A 110 2.27 -18.38 5.47
N ASP A 111 1.86 -19.63 5.29
CA ASP A 111 2.33 -20.45 4.16
C ASP A 111 1.86 -19.93 2.79
N THR A 112 0.79 -19.13 2.76
CA THR A 112 0.21 -18.57 1.54
C THR A 112 0.49 -17.08 1.36
N LEU A 113 0.95 -16.38 2.39
CA LEU A 113 1.16 -14.92 2.37
C LEU A 113 2.52 -14.54 2.95
N MET A 114 3.30 -13.75 2.21
CA MET A 114 4.64 -13.36 2.64
C MET A 114 4.66 -12.40 3.85
N GLY A 115 3.56 -11.69 4.08
CA GLY A 115 3.43 -10.64 5.09
C GLY A 115 2.64 -9.46 4.51
N PHE A 116 3.01 -8.23 4.86
CA PHE A 116 2.40 -7.00 4.34
C PHE A 116 0.88 -6.87 4.60
N HIS A 117 0.40 -7.60 5.61
CA HIS A 117 -1.00 -7.69 5.99
C HIS A 117 -1.14 -7.60 7.53
N GLY A 118 -0.35 -6.73 8.14
CA GLY A 118 -0.38 -6.49 9.58
C GLY A 118 0.88 -5.84 10.11
N VAL A 119 0.93 -5.68 11.43
CA VAL A 119 2.12 -5.23 12.14
C VAL A 119 3.18 -6.33 12.12
N CYS A 120 4.44 -5.93 11.90
CA CYS A 120 5.59 -6.84 11.94
C CYS A 120 5.68 -7.63 13.26
N SER A 121 6.29 -8.81 13.22
CA SER A 121 6.69 -9.52 14.43
C SER A 121 7.76 -8.73 15.20
N ASP A 122 7.95 -9.06 16.48
CA ASP A 122 8.93 -8.37 17.33
C ASP A 122 10.36 -8.47 16.78
N SER A 123 10.73 -9.60 16.17
CA SER A 123 12.04 -9.78 15.56
C SER A 123 12.23 -8.85 14.36
N ILE A 124 11.20 -8.67 13.53
CA ILE A 124 11.26 -7.79 12.37
C ILE A 124 11.16 -6.31 12.76
N ILE A 125 10.41 -5.97 13.81
CA ILE A 125 10.44 -4.62 14.40
C ILE A 125 11.87 -4.29 14.85
N GLN A 126 12.50 -5.20 15.60
CA GLN A 126 13.89 -5.00 16.05
C GLN A 126 14.88 -4.91 14.89
N TYR A 127 14.75 -5.79 13.88
CA TYR A 127 15.61 -5.76 12.69
C TYR A 127 15.48 -4.43 11.93
N ASN A 128 14.25 -4.01 11.61
CA ASN A 128 14.01 -2.78 10.85
C ASN A 128 14.51 -1.53 11.59
N ILE A 129 14.42 -1.51 12.93
CA ILE A 129 14.81 -0.35 13.75
C ILE A 129 16.31 -0.36 14.10
N LYS A 130 16.84 -1.48 14.60
CA LYS A 130 18.19 -1.56 15.17
C LYS A 130 19.25 -1.95 14.13
N VAL A 131 18.89 -2.80 13.16
CA VAL A 131 19.83 -3.34 12.16
C VAL A 131 19.80 -2.50 10.89
N GLU A 132 18.65 -2.48 10.20
CA GLU A 132 18.51 -1.73 8.93
C GLU A 132 18.36 -0.23 9.12
N LYS A 133 17.93 0.21 10.31
CA LYS A 133 17.66 1.62 10.62
C LYS A 133 16.77 2.28 9.57
N ARG A 134 15.69 1.57 9.20
CA ARG A 134 14.75 2.01 8.16
C ARG A 134 14.18 3.37 8.55
N THR A 135 14.14 4.28 7.58
CA THR A 135 13.83 5.69 7.84
C THR A 135 12.52 5.90 8.59
N TRP A 136 11.43 5.24 8.18
CA TRP A 136 10.15 5.33 8.90
C TRP A 136 10.21 4.60 10.23
N CYS A 137 10.70 3.35 10.26
CA CYS A 137 10.71 2.54 11.48
C CYS A 137 11.54 3.16 12.62
N SER A 138 12.60 3.90 12.28
CA SER A 138 13.44 4.61 13.25
C SER A 138 12.99 6.06 13.52
N SER A 139 11.86 6.50 12.97
CA SER A 139 11.30 7.83 13.23
C SER A 139 10.67 7.88 14.63
N PRO A 140 10.78 9.01 15.36
CA PRO A 140 10.03 9.23 16.61
C PRO A 140 8.52 9.06 16.44
N ASP A 141 7.99 9.33 15.24
CA ASP A 141 6.56 9.22 14.94
C ASP A 141 6.11 7.76 14.63
N CYS A 142 7.02 6.78 14.73
CA CYS A 142 6.74 5.40 14.40
C CYS A 142 6.13 4.63 15.58
N ALA A 143 4.90 4.13 15.42
CA ALA A 143 4.26 3.31 16.44
C ALA A 143 5.04 2.03 16.80
N CYS A 144 5.75 1.41 15.83
CA CYS A 144 6.62 0.27 16.12
C CYS A 144 7.83 0.65 17.00
N LEU A 145 8.34 1.88 16.89
CA LEU A 145 9.40 2.38 17.75
C LEU A 145 8.88 2.66 19.16
N ALA A 146 7.75 3.33 19.29
CA ALA A 146 7.07 3.56 20.56
C ALA A 146 6.81 2.23 21.29
N TYR A 147 6.35 1.20 20.57
CA TYR A 147 6.21 -0.15 21.12
C TYR A 147 7.54 -0.73 21.60
N LEU A 148 8.59 -0.66 20.76
CA LEU A 148 9.91 -1.19 21.10
C LEU A 148 10.55 -0.48 22.31
N GLN A 149 10.18 0.78 22.57
CA GLN A 149 10.60 1.57 23.71
C GLN A 149 9.72 1.37 24.96
N GLY A 150 8.63 0.59 24.85
CA GLY A 150 7.70 0.33 25.95
C GLY A 150 6.70 1.45 26.21
N GLU A 151 6.58 2.42 25.31
CA GLU A 151 5.64 3.55 25.43
C GLU A 151 4.20 3.13 25.15
N ILE A 152 4.02 2.17 24.25
CA ILE A 152 2.72 1.54 23.97
C ILE A 152 2.83 0.02 24.07
N SER A 153 1.73 -0.64 24.42
CA SER A 153 1.66 -2.10 24.43
C SER A 153 1.55 -2.67 23.01
N ARG A 154 1.87 -3.96 22.83
CA ARG A 154 1.62 -4.68 21.58
C ARG A 154 0.16 -4.57 21.15
N TYR A 155 -0.75 -4.68 22.11
CA TYR A 155 -2.19 -4.54 21.87
C TYR A 155 -2.55 -3.15 21.36
N ALA A 156 -1.99 -2.09 21.95
CA ALA A 156 -2.22 -0.72 21.51
C ALA A 156 -1.71 -0.51 20.07
N LEU A 157 -0.49 -0.99 19.77
CA LEU A 157 0.09 -0.95 18.42
C LEU A 157 -0.80 -1.62 17.38
N GLU A 158 -1.22 -2.86 17.62
CA GLU A 158 -2.06 -3.60 16.67
C GLU A 158 -3.46 -2.99 16.55
N SER A 159 -3.99 -2.42 17.64
CA SER A 159 -5.29 -1.76 17.63
C SER A 159 -5.33 -0.53 16.72
N GLN A 160 -4.18 0.09 16.42
CA GLN A 160 -4.13 1.20 15.46
C GLN A 160 -4.57 0.78 14.05
N MET A 161 -4.55 -0.51 13.73
CA MET A 161 -5.03 -1.01 12.43
C MET A 161 -6.54 -1.29 12.39
N ASP A 162 -7.22 -1.34 13.54
CA ASP A 162 -8.67 -1.61 13.54
C ASP A 162 -9.40 -0.51 12.77
N TYR A 163 -10.53 -0.87 12.14
CA TYR A 163 -11.43 0.09 11.45
C TYR A 163 -10.79 0.87 10.31
N GLY A 164 -9.86 0.24 9.60
CA GLY A 164 -9.13 0.87 8.49
C GLY A 164 -8.04 1.82 8.95
N GLY A 165 -7.64 1.73 10.22
CA GLY A 165 -6.53 2.51 10.74
C GLY A 165 -5.17 2.05 10.20
N PHE A 166 -4.16 2.85 10.49
CA PHE A 166 -2.86 2.87 9.81
C PHE A 166 -1.72 2.76 10.83
N VAL A 167 -0.72 1.92 10.55
CA VAL A 167 0.53 1.82 11.34
C VAL A 167 1.74 2.20 10.48
N CYS A 168 1.86 1.60 9.30
CA CYS A 168 2.83 1.96 8.29
C CYS A 168 2.35 1.52 6.91
N TYR A 169 2.99 2.02 5.84
CA TYR A 169 2.63 1.65 4.48
C TYR A 169 2.67 0.14 4.28
N GLU A 170 3.76 -0.52 4.65
CA GLU A 170 3.93 -1.95 4.46
C GLU A 170 2.89 -2.80 5.20
N SER A 171 2.43 -2.37 6.38
CA SER A 171 1.45 -3.12 7.18
C SER A 171 0.04 -3.20 6.56
N GLN A 172 -0.28 -2.30 5.62
CA GLN A 172 -1.61 -2.22 4.99
C GLN A 172 -1.62 -2.58 3.51
N MET A 173 -0.46 -2.77 2.87
CA MET A 173 -0.37 -2.92 1.41
C MET A 173 -1.28 -4.01 0.86
N LEU A 174 -1.30 -5.20 1.45
CA LEU A 174 -2.14 -6.32 0.97
C LEU A 174 -3.53 -6.36 1.62
N ARG A 175 -3.77 -5.58 2.67
CA ARG A 175 -5.11 -5.37 3.24
C ARG A 175 -5.95 -4.48 2.32
N GLU A 176 -5.37 -3.36 1.92
CA GLU A 176 -6.04 -2.30 1.17
C GLU A 176 -5.73 -2.35 -0.33
N TRP A 177 -4.81 -3.22 -0.76
CA TRP A 177 -4.29 -3.28 -2.13
C TRP A 177 -3.90 -1.89 -2.65
N LYS A 178 -3.12 -1.18 -1.82
CA LYS A 178 -2.73 0.22 -1.99
C LYS A 178 -1.24 0.41 -1.73
N ALA A 179 -0.56 1.10 -2.65
CA ALA A 179 0.82 1.53 -2.50
C ALA A 179 0.91 3.06 -2.61
N MET A 180 1.64 3.68 -1.69
CA MET A 180 1.78 5.14 -1.59
C MET A 180 3.19 5.58 -1.97
N ALA A 181 3.29 6.79 -2.54
CA ALA A 181 4.53 7.38 -3.02
C ALA A 181 5.54 7.66 -1.91
N GLY A 182 5.04 7.86 -0.69
CA GLY A 182 5.80 8.22 0.48
C GLY A 182 5.79 9.72 0.75
N VAL A 183 6.19 10.06 1.97
CA VAL A 183 6.49 11.42 2.40
C VAL A 183 7.98 11.53 2.67
N VAL A 184 8.57 12.67 2.33
CA VAL A 184 9.98 12.95 2.63
C VAL A 184 10.20 12.97 4.14
N GLN A 185 11.09 12.12 4.64
CA GLN A 185 11.28 11.92 6.09
C GLN A 185 12.47 12.71 6.68
N LYS A 186 13.32 13.30 5.84
CA LYS A 186 14.59 13.95 6.25
C LYS A 186 14.85 15.22 5.44
N GLY A 187 15.65 16.11 6.02
CA GLY A 187 16.09 17.36 5.40
C GLY A 187 15.04 18.48 5.42
N GLU A 188 15.33 19.58 4.74
CA GLU A 188 14.48 20.79 4.71
C GLU A 188 13.08 20.53 4.15
N ARG A 189 12.93 19.49 3.33
CA ARG A 189 11.65 19.06 2.74
C ARG A 189 10.91 18.02 3.58
N LYS A 190 11.30 17.77 4.84
CA LYS A 190 10.61 16.80 5.72
C LYS A 190 9.10 17.14 5.77
N GLY A 191 8.26 16.13 5.58
CA GLY A 191 6.81 16.27 5.51
C GLY A 191 6.27 16.51 4.09
N ALA A 192 7.11 16.77 3.09
CA ALA A 192 6.63 16.97 1.73
C ALA A 192 6.16 15.65 1.09
N ALA A 193 4.93 15.66 0.58
CA ALA A 193 4.34 14.59 -0.22
C ALA A 193 5.19 14.28 -1.47
N MET A 194 5.40 12.99 -1.75
CA MET A 194 6.00 12.53 -3.01
C MET A 194 4.92 12.28 -4.05
N ARG A 195 5.26 12.51 -5.33
CA ARG A 195 4.34 12.31 -6.46
C ARG A 195 4.58 11.01 -7.22
N LEU A 196 3.53 10.44 -7.81
CA LEU A 196 3.56 9.33 -8.76
C LEU A 196 3.28 9.83 -10.18
N ALA A 197 4.18 10.65 -10.72
CA ALA A 197 3.92 11.46 -11.92
C ALA A 197 3.66 10.69 -13.24
N GLN A 198 3.68 9.35 -13.26
CA GLN A 198 3.51 8.59 -14.49
C GLN A 198 2.48 7.45 -14.41
N VAL A 199 1.98 7.09 -13.23
CA VAL A 199 1.11 5.91 -13.13
C VAL A 199 -0.31 6.28 -13.50
N GLN A 200 -0.90 5.50 -14.41
CA GLN A 200 -2.28 5.68 -14.85
C GLN A 200 -3.11 4.44 -14.52
N ALA A 201 -4.43 4.58 -14.65
CA ALA A 201 -5.29 3.41 -14.66
C ALA A 201 -4.83 2.41 -15.74
N ASN A 202 -4.92 1.13 -15.41
CA ASN A 202 -4.46 -0.03 -16.18
C ASN A 202 -2.93 -0.23 -16.25
N SER A 203 -2.13 0.57 -15.55
CA SER A 203 -0.75 0.17 -15.26
C SER A 203 -0.71 -1.04 -14.33
N LEU A 204 0.31 -1.87 -14.46
CA LEU A 204 0.63 -2.90 -13.47
C LEU A 204 1.37 -2.28 -12.30
N CYS A 205 0.90 -2.52 -11.08
CA CYS A 205 1.65 -2.28 -9.86
C CYS A 205 2.31 -3.58 -9.41
N ILE A 206 3.61 -3.51 -9.15
CA ILE A 206 4.43 -4.63 -8.66
C ILE A 206 5.02 -4.24 -7.31
N LEU A 207 4.81 -5.08 -6.31
CA LEU A 207 5.34 -4.88 -4.97
C LEU A 207 6.57 -5.78 -4.76
N THR A 208 7.66 -5.18 -4.31
CA THR A 208 8.93 -5.90 -4.11
C THR A 208 9.51 -5.67 -2.73
N THR A 209 10.23 -6.67 -2.22
CA THR A 209 10.92 -6.57 -0.94
C THR A 209 12.22 -7.37 -0.94
N ARG A 210 12.97 -7.28 0.14
CA ARG A 210 14.13 -8.13 0.43
C ARG A 210 13.89 -8.80 1.77
N GLU A 211 14.14 -10.10 1.88
CA GLU A 211 14.12 -10.75 3.19
C GLU A 211 15.27 -10.19 4.05
N PRO A 212 15.15 -10.24 5.39
CA PRO A 212 16.21 -9.77 6.28
C PRO A 212 17.56 -10.41 5.94
N TYR A 213 18.62 -9.61 6.00
CA TYR A 213 20.01 -10.06 5.76
C TYR A 213 20.34 -10.57 4.36
N THR A 214 19.45 -10.38 3.38
CA THR A 214 19.70 -10.70 1.96
C THR A 214 20.24 -9.49 1.23
N GLU A 215 20.96 -9.68 0.12
CA GLU A 215 21.52 -8.61 -0.73
C GLU A 215 20.47 -7.97 -1.65
N GLU A 216 20.81 -6.83 -2.27
CA GLU A 216 19.87 -6.14 -3.19
C GLU A 216 19.49 -6.98 -4.40
N GLU A 217 20.40 -7.85 -4.84
CA GLU A 217 20.22 -8.79 -5.94
C GLU A 217 19.12 -9.84 -5.65
N GLU A 218 18.85 -10.12 -4.38
CA GLU A 218 17.86 -11.09 -3.92
C GLU A 218 16.46 -10.46 -3.75
N ARG A 219 16.25 -9.22 -4.22
CA ARG A 219 14.92 -8.58 -4.18
C ARG A 219 13.87 -9.44 -4.88
N LEU A 220 12.79 -9.75 -4.17
CA LEU A 220 11.69 -10.59 -4.62
C LEU A 220 10.47 -9.76 -4.96
N ILE A 221 9.72 -10.17 -5.97
CA ILE A 221 8.34 -9.74 -6.20
C ILE A 221 7.45 -10.58 -5.28
N PHE A 222 6.58 -9.93 -4.51
CA PHE A 222 5.67 -10.63 -3.59
C PHE A 222 4.18 -10.41 -3.89
N ALA A 223 3.84 -9.43 -4.70
CA ALA A 223 2.47 -9.21 -5.16
C ALA A 223 2.43 -8.34 -6.42
N VAL A 224 1.35 -8.47 -7.18
CA VAL A 224 1.03 -7.63 -8.32
C VAL A 224 -0.46 -7.27 -8.34
N PHE A 225 -0.82 -6.10 -8.85
CA PHE A 225 -2.21 -5.75 -9.08
C PHE A 225 -2.39 -4.73 -10.21
N LEU A 226 -3.56 -4.79 -10.87
CA LEU A 226 -3.94 -3.83 -11.90
C LEU A 226 -4.45 -2.56 -11.24
N VAL A 227 -3.82 -1.43 -11.56
CA VAL A 227 -4.23 -0.13 -11.00
C VAL A 227 -5.56 0.30 -11.61
N ASP A 228 -6.59 0.49 -10.80
CA ASP A 228 -7.86 1.11 -11.25
C ASP A 228 -8.04 2.53 -10.70
N ARG A 229 -7.30 2.88 -9.63
CA ARG A 229 -7.25 4.21 -9.04
C ARG A 229 -5.81 4.64 -8.86
N ALA A 230 -5.48 5.78 -9.45
CA ALA A 230 -4.22 6.48 -9.27
C ALA A 230 -4.51 7.91 -8.82
N TYR A 231 -3.71 8.42 -7.91
CA TYR A 231 -3.67 9.81 -7.50
C TYR A 231 -2.22 10.25 -7.52
N ASP A 232 -1.92 11.31 -8.26
CA ASP A 232 -0.53 11.74 -8.50
C ASP A 232 0.13 12.33 -7.27
N GLY A 233 -0.65 12.81 -6.31
CA GLY A 233 -0.20 13.60 -5.17
C GLY A 233 -0.18 15.10 -5.47
N ASP A 234 -0.48 15.91 -4.47
CA ASP A 234 -0.43 17.37 -4.54
C ASP A 234 0.49 17.97 -3.46
N SER A 235 0.26 19.23 -3.07
CA SER A 235 1.04 19.88 -2.01
C SER A 235 0.70 19.39 -0.61
N LEU A 236 -0.47 18.77 -0.43
CA LEU A 236 -1.02 18.29 0.84
C LEU A 236 -0.87 16.77 0.94
N ASP A 237 -1.26 16.06 -0.11
CA ASP A 237 -1.38 14.61 -0.09
C ASP A 237 -0.37 13.91 -1.00
N GLU A 238 0.16 12.79 -0.53
CA GLU A 238 1.05 11.93 -1.32
C GLU A 238 0.31 11.17 -2.42
N GLY A 239 1.03 10.89 -3.50
CA GLY A 239 0.49 10.06 -4.56
C GLY A 239 0.24 8.62 -4.11
N PHE A 240 -0.75 7.96 -4.68
CA PHE A 240 -0.96 6.53 -4.44
C PHE A 240 -1.52 5.82 -5.66
N VAL A 241 -1.34 4.51 -5.69
CA VAL A 241 -2.03 3.59 -6.59
C VAL A 241 -2.76 2.55 -5.77
N SER A 242 -3.95 2.16 -6.22
CA SER A 242 -4.74 1.12 -5.56
C SER A 242 -5.62 0.36 -6.53
N THR A 243 -6.19 -0.74 -6.05
CA THR A 243 -7.17 -1.50 -6.82
C THR A 243 -8.36 -1.96 -5.97
N GLN A 244 -9.54 -1.94 -6.56
CA GLN A 244 -10.73 -2.66 -6.09
C GLN A 244 -11.12 -3.78 -7.07
N SER A 245 -10.45 -3.86 -8.23
CA SER A 245 -10.57 -4.95 -9.18
C SER A 245 -10.15 -6.30 -8.57
N ARG A 246 -10.65 -7.38 -9.17
CA ARG A 246 -10.19 -8.75 -8.86
C ARG A 246 -8.81 -9.07 -9.43
N PHE A 247 -8.28 -8.25 -10.34
CA PHE A 247 -6.97 -8.45 -10.95
C PHE A 247 -5.85 -8.06 -10.00
N LYS A 248 -5.62 -8.93 -9.02
CA LYS A 248 -4.63 -8.77 -7.96
C LYS A 248 -4.20 -10.15 -7.46
N LEU A 249 -2.90 -10.36 -7.28
CA LEU A 249 -2.31 -11.62 -6.89
C LEU A 249 -1.23 -11.38 -5.85
N ALA A 250 -1.32 -12.10 -4.73
CA ALA A 250 -0.24 -12.21 -3.76
C ALA A 250 0.49 -13.54 -4.01
N LEU A 251 1.80 -13.52 -3.79
CA LEU A 251 2.63 -14.71 -3.88
C LEU A 251 2.92 -15.23 -2.46
N SER A 252 2.78 -16.53 -2.28
CA SER A 252 3.27 -17.23 -1.10
C SER A 252 4.79 -17.03 -0.95
N PRO A 253 5.36 -17.24 0.26
CA PRO A 253 6.81 -17.14 0.44
C PRO A 253 7.61 -18.03 -0.54
N GLN A 254 7.09 -19.20 -0.89
CA GLN A 254 7.76 -20.13 -1.82
C GLN A 254 7.66 -19.66 -3.27
N GLU A 255 6.53 -19.08 -3.66
CA GLU A 255 6.34 -18.48 -4.98
C GLU A 255 7.19 -17.22 -5.16
N ALA A 256 7.21 -16.32 -4.18
CA ALA A 256 7.97 -15.08 -4.23
C ALA A 256 9.48 -15.33 -4.43
N LYS A 257 10.04 -16.37 -3.81
CA LYS A 257 11.45 -16.79 -3.99
C LYS A 257 11.79 -17.19 -5.42
N LYS A 258 10.79 -17.59 -6.23
CA LYS A 258 10.94 -17.92 -7.65
C LYS A 258 10.78 -16.69 -8.56
N MET A 259 10.46 -15.53 -7.98
CA MET A 259 10.21 -14.27 -8.69
C MET A 259 11.22 -13.17 -8.31
N PRO A 260 12.53 -13.37 -8.50
CA PRO A 260 13.52 -12.33 -8.25
C PRO A 260 13.31 -11.15 -9.22
N PHE A 261 13.18 -9.94 -8.71
CA PHE A 261 12.91 -8.73 -9.51
C PHE A 261 14.00 -8.48 -10.57
N TRP A 262 15.27 -8.68 -10.21
CA TRP A 262 16.41 -8.45 -11.10
C TRP A 262 16.56 -9.49 -12.22
N LYS A 263 15.68 -10.51 -12.27
CA LYS A 263 15.51 -11.37 -13.45
C LYS A 263 14.87 -10.62 -14.62
N TYR A 264 13.97 -9.69 -14.32
CA TYR A 264 13.19 -8.96 -15.32
C TYR A 264 13.84 -7.62 -15.66
N HIS A 265 14.35 -6.92 -14.65
CA HIS A 265 14.78 -5.53 -14.82
C HIS A 265 16.30 -5.35 -14.85
N ALA A 266 16.77 -4.41 -15.67
CA ALA A 266 18.15 -3.91 -15.67
C ALA A 266 18.19 -2.38 -15.76
N ASN A 267 19.09 -1.77 -14.98
CA ASN A 267 19.25 -0.32 -14.98
C ASN A 267 19.84 0.17 -16.30
N LYS A 268 19.20 1.18 -16.95
CA LYS A 268 19.69 1.78 -18.20
C LYS A 268 21.18 2.18 -18.14
N SER A 269 21.63 2.73 -17.01
CA SER A 269 23.00 3.22 -16.82
C SER A 269 23.98 2.18 -16.26
N LYS A 270 23.49 1.04 -15.73
CA LYS A 270 24.30 0.01 -15.06
C LYS A 270 23.66 -1.37 -15.26
N VAL A 271 23.69 -1.87 -16.49
CA VAL A 271 22.96 -3.06 -16.92
C VAL A 271 23.42 -4.36 -16.25
N GLU A 272 24.63 -4.36 -15.71
CA GLU A 272 25.28 -5.50 -15.06
C GLU A 272 25.13 -5.52 -13.53
N LYS A 273 24.53 -4.49 -12.92
CA LYS A 273 24.46 -4.36 -11.45
C LYS A 273 23.02 -4.25 -10.95
N ALA A 274 22.64 -5.18 -10.08
CA ALA A 274 21.41 -5.11 -9.28
C ALA A 274 21.57 -4.00 -8.23
N PHE A 275 20.96 -2.83 -8.51
CA PHE A 275 21.07 -1.66 -7.65
C PHE A 275 19.82 -0.79 -7.78
N TRP A 276 19.14 -0.56 -6.64
CA TRP A 276 17.91 0.23 -6.61
C TRP A 276 18.13 1.73 -6.36
N GLY A 277 19.03 2.07 -5.44
CA GLY A 277 19.20 3.44 -4.95
C GLY A 277 18.19 3.86 -3.87
N SER A 278 17.99 5.16 -3.73
CA SER A 278 17.20 5.78 -2.65
C SER A 278 15.71 5.95 -2.96
N GLY A 279 15.29 5.82 -4.22
CA GLY A 279 13.87 5.96 -4.60
C GLY A 279 12.99 4.86 -3.99
N LEU A 280 11.72 5.19 -3.71
CA LEU A 280 10.73 4.24 -3.19
C LEU A 280 9.99 3.47 -4.28
N HIS A 281 10.07 3.95 -5.52
CA HIS A 281 9.47 3.31 -6.67
C HIS A 281 10.30 3.55 -7.93
N ARG A 282 10.01 2.79 -8.99
CA ARG A 282 10.59 2.92 -10.33
C ARG A 282 9.57 2.51 -11.37
N TYR A 283 9.86 2.84 -12.62
CA TYR A 283 9.06 2.45 -13.76
C TYR A 283 9.73 1.34 -14.56
N ILE A 284 8.92 0.41 -15.06
CA ILE A 284 9.32 -0.68 -15.96
C ILE A 284 8.45 -0.65 -17.22
N THR A 285 8.94 -1.25 -18.29
CA THR A 285 8.24 -1.27 -19.59
C THR A 285 7.06 -2.23 -19.60
N ASN A 286 6.20 -2.10 -20.61
CA ASN A 286 5.14 -3.08 -20.87
C ASN A 286 5.70 -4.50 -21.07
N THR A 287 6.83 -4.64 -21.78
CA THR A 287 7.51 -5.92 -21.98
C THR A 287 7.91 -6.58 -20.66
N GLU A 288 8.56 -5.83 -19.75
CA GLU A 288 8.96 -6.35 -18.45
C GLU A 288 7.73 -6.76 -17.61
N ALA A 289 6.64 -5.99 -17.67
CA ALA A 289 5.39 -6.31 -16.97
C ALA A 289 4.72 -7.59 -17.51
N VAL A 290 4.67 -7.77 -18.84
CA VAL A 290 4.13 -9.00 -19.46
C VAL A 290 4.97 -10.22 -19.09
N GLN A 291 6.30 -10.10 -19.10
CA GLN A 291 7.20 -11.18 -18.67
C GLN A 291 6.94 -11.61 -17.22
N ILE A 292 6.75 -10.63 -16.31
CA ILE A 292 6.41 -10.90 -14.91
C ILE A 292 5.07 -11.61 -14.79
N LEU A 293 4.01 -11.13 -15.45
CA LEU A 293 2.68 -11.75 -15.39
C LEU A 293 2.68 -13.14 -16.02
N SER A 294 3.43 -13.36 -17.10
CA SER A 294 3.59 -14.66 -17.75
C SER A 294 4.21 -15.68 -16.78
N ASP A 295 5.28 -15.30 -16.10
CA ASP A 295 5.93 -16.18 -15.13
C ASP A 295 5.06 -16.42 -13.88
N ILE A 296 4.27 -15.43 -13.45
CA ILE A 296 3.25 -15.61 -12.40
C ILE A 296 2.17 -16.59 -12.84
N ALA A 297 1.63 -16.45 -14.05
CA ALA A 297 0.61 -17.37 -14.59
C ALA A 297 1.15 -18.80 -14.66
N ALA A 298 2.41 -18.98 -15.12
CA ALA A 298 3.07 -20.27 -15.11
C ALA A 298 3.26 -20.84 -13.70
N LEU A 299 3.59 -19.98 -12.72
CA LEU A 299 3.80 -20.34 -11.32
C LEU A 299 2.50 -20.75 -10.62
N LYS A 300 1.36 -20.15 -11.01
CA LYS A 300 0.03 -20.44 -10.45
C LYS A 300 -0.64 -21.67 -11.08
N LYS A 301 -0.04 -22.35 -12.06
CA LYS A 301 -0.60 -23.58 -12.63
C LYS A 301 -0.79 -24.67 -11.56
N GLY A 302 -1.97 -25.27 -11.55
CA GLY A 302 -2.39 -26.26 -10.56
C GLY A 302 -2.80 -25.69 -9.20
N THR A 303 -2.85 -24.37 -9.05
CA THR A 303 -3.30 -23.69 -7.82
C THR A 303 -4.71 -23.13 -7.98
N GLU A 304 -5.33 -22.69 -6.88
CA GLU A 304 -6.64 -22.01 -6.91
C GLU A 304 -6.63 -20.71 -7.74
N ASP A 305 -5.47 -20.05 -7.85
CA ASP A 305 -5.29 -18.80 -8.58
C ASP A 305 -5.02 -18.99 -10.09
N GLU A 306 -4.93 -20.23 -10.60
CA GLU A 306 -4.54 -20.51 -11.99
C GLU A 306 -5.39 -19.72 -13.00
N ALA A 307 -6.72 -19.82 -12.88
CA ALA A 307 -7.65 -19.18 -13.79
C ALA A 307 -7.54 -17.65 -13.72
N LEU A 308 -7.41 -17.10 -12.51
CA LEU A 308 -7.26 -15.66 -12.31
C LEU A 308 -5.94 -15.16 -12.89
N ALA A 309 -4.84 -15.89 -12.68
CA ALA A 309 -3.52 -15.50 -13.18
C ALA A 309 -3.43 -15.52 -14.70
N GLN A 310 -4.00 -16.54 -15.33
CA GLN A 310 -4.07 -16.61 -16.79
C GLN A 310 -4.94 -15.48 -17.36
N GLU A 311 -6.13 -15.25 -16.79
CA GLU A 311 -7.01 -14.19 -17.26
C GLU A 311 -6.41 -12.79 -17.03
N PHE A 312 -5.69 -12.59 -15.93
CA PHE A 312 -5.00 -11.35 -15.64
C PHE A 312 -3.92 -11.07 -16.70
N LEU A 313 -3.10 -12.07 -17.04
CA LEU A 313 -2.14 -11.95 -18.13
C LEU A 313 -2.82 -11.59 -19.46
N ASP A 314 -3.87 -12.32 -19.85
CA ASP A 314 -4.57 -12.11 -21.12
C ASP A 314 -5.18 -10.70 -21.23
N VAL A 315 -5.80 -10.22 -20.15
CA VAL A 315 -6.37 -8.87 -20.09
C VAL A 315 -5.27 -7.82 -20.15
N PHE A 316 -4.18 -8.01 -19.42
CA PHE A 316 -3.08 -7.06 -19.41
C PHE A 316 -2.41 -6.96 -20.80
N CYS A 317 -2.13 -8.09 -21.46
CA CYS A 317 -1.62 -8.15 -22.83
C CYS A 317 -2.49 -7.34 -23.81
N LYS A 318 -3.82 -7.45 -23.71
CA LYS A 318 -4.76 -6.64 -24.51
C LYS A 318 -4.65 -5.15 -24.19
N VAL A 319 -4.52 -4.79 -22.92
CA VAL A 319 -4.39 -3.39 -22.46
C VAL A 319 -3.13 -2.72 -23.03
N VAL A 320 -2.01 -3.45 -23.07
CA VAL A 320 -0.71 -2.93 -23.50
C VAL A 320 -0.40 -3.21 -24.97
N ASN A 321 -1.32 -3.85 -25.69
CA ASN A 321 -1.17 -4.24 -27.10
C ASN A 321 0.15 -5.00 -27.37
N THR A 322 0.44 -6.00 -26.55
CA THR A 322 1.58 -6.91 -26.77
C THR A 322 1.21 -8.34 -26.37
N SER A 323 1.98 -9.31 -26.83
CA SER A 323 1.83 -10.73 -26.51
C SER A 323 2.98 -11.27 -25.66
N VAL A 324 2.82 -12.46 -25.10
CA VAL A 324 3.89 -13.16 -24.37
C VAL A 324 5.05 -13.49 -25.33
N GLU A 325 4.73 -13.83 -26.57
CA GLU A 325 5.70 -14.14 -27.62
C GLU A 325 6.55 -12.92 -27.98
N GLU A 326 5.91 -11.76 -28.16
CA GLU A 326 6.60 -10.49 -28.42
C GLU A 326 7.42 -10.01 -27.22
N ALA A 327 6.90 -10.18 -26.01
CA ALA A 327 7.61 -9.83 -24.80
C ALA A 327 8.88 -10.68 -24.60
N GLY A 328 8.89 -11.90 -25.14
CA GLY A 328 10.07 -12.76 -25.14
C GLY A 328 10.50 -13.19 -23.73
N ARG A 329 11.78 -13.55 -23.59
CA ARG A 329 12.33 -13.98 -22.29
C ARG A 329 12.85 -12.79 -21.48
N PRO A 330 12.83 -12.88 -20.14
CA PRO A 330 13.41 -11.85 -19.29
C PRO A 330 14.88 -11.54 -19.62
N GLU A 331 15.22 -10.25 -19.62
CA GLU A 331 16.56 -9.73 -19.95
C GLU A 331 17.16 -8.88 -18.81
N GLY A 332 16.71 -9.12 -17.57
CA GLY A 332 17.21 -8.43 -16.39
C GLY A 332 18.67 -8.75 -16.09
N VAL A 333 19.19 -8.08 -15.05
CA VAL A 333 20.60 -8.22 -14.61
C VAL A 333 20.99 -9.69 -14.43
N LEU A 334 20.13 -10.48 -13.79
CA LEU A 334 20.40 -11.90 -13.50
C LEU A 334 20.47 -12.75 -14.76
N MET A 335 19.75 -12.37 -15.82
CA MET A 335 19.75 -13.09 -17.08
C MET A 335 20.99 -12.76 -17.90
N LYS A 336 21.45 -11.50 -17.87
CA LYS A 336 22.62 -11.04 -18.64
C LYS A 336 23.96 -11.59 -18.12
N ARG A 337 24.05 -11.94 -16.84
CA ARG A 337 25.28 -12.53 -16.27
C ARG A 337 25.44 -14.00 -16.62
N ASN A 338 24.34 -14.75 -16.72
CA ASN A 338 24.37 -16.17 -17.07
C ASN A 338 24.74 -16.44 -18.54
N VAL A 339 24.81 -15.40 -19.39
CA VAL A 339 25.21 -15.48 -20.81
C VAL A 339 26.72 -15.23 -21.01
N ARG A 340 27.46 -14.80 -19.97
CA ARG A 340 28.91 -14.50 -20.06
C ARG A 340 29.80 -15.63 -19.51
N VAL A 341 29.42 -16.89 -19.72
CA VAL A 341 30.29 -18.05 -19.43
C VAL A 341 30.95 -18.53 -20.71
#